data_AF-A0A401WUL1-F1
#
_entry.id   AF-A0A401WUL1-F1
#
_cell.length_a   1.000
_cell.length_b   1.000
_cell.length_c   1.000
_cell.angle_alpha   90.00
_cell.angle_beta   90.00
_cell.angle_gamma   90.00
#
_symmetry.space_group_name_H-M   'P 1'
#
loop_
_entity.id
_entity.type
_entity.pdbx_description
1 polymer ?
#
loop_
_entity_poly.entity_id
_entity_poly.type
_entity_poly.pdbx_seq_one_letter_code
_entity_poly.pdbx_strand_id
1 'polypeptide(L)'
;MNAIPCPAHLNAFKMAQSAHRRAALIRVQADALMAHSFMLETYHRACRASENHYGAESWRKLAHHAREEAELLYTRANILESYIK
;
A
#
# COMPACT_ATOMS: atom_id res chain seq x y z
N MET A 1 27.29 -29.05 19.30
CA MET A 1 26.92 -29.69 18.02
C MET A 1 25.98 -28.77 17.28
N ASN A 2 26.36 -28.23 16.13
CA ASN A 2 25.47 -27.43 15.31
C ASN A 2 24.62 -28.39 14.46
N ALA A 3 23.33 -28.52 14.77
CA ALA A 3 22.42 -29.29 13.94
C ALA A 3 22.28 -28.58 12.59
N ILE A 4 22.57 -29.29 11.50
CA ILE A 4 22.37 -28.77 10.14
C ILE A 4 20.85 -28.71 9.90
N PRO A 5 20.28 -27.53 9.62
CA PRO A 5 18.85 -27.43 9.37
C PRO A 5 18.47 -28.23 8.13
N CYS A 6 17.39 -29.01 8.22
CA CYS A 6 16.95 -29.84 7.11
C CYS A 6 16.55 -28.96 5.89
N PRO A 7 16.70 -29.46 4.65
CA PRO A 7 16.41 -28.69 3.44
C PRO A 7 14.99 -28.09 3.40
N ALA A 8 14.01 -28.78 4.00
CA ALA A 8 12.63 -28.28 4.10
C ALA A 8 12.53 -26.99 4.94
N HIS A 9 13.24 -26.92 6.07
CA HIS A 9 13.29 -25.70 6.90
C HIS A 9 13.97 -24.53 6.18
N LEU A 10 15.05 -24.80 5.45
CA LEU A 10 15.73 -23.77 4.65
C LEU A 10 14.83 -23.21 3.54
N ASN A 11 14.02 -24.05 2.90
CA ASN A 11 13.07 -23.62 1.88
C ASN A 11 11.91 -22.81 2.48
N ALA A 12 11.33 -23.26 3.59
CA ALA A 12 10.28 -22.53 4.30
C ALA A 12 10.77 -21.14 4.73
N PHE A 13 11.99 -21.04 5.27
CA PHE A 13 12.59 -19.77 5.67
C PHE A 13 12.77 -18.80 4.48
N LYS A 14 13.28 -19.29 3.34
CA LYS A 14 13.41 -18.48 2.12
C LYS A 14 12.05 -18.00 1.61
N MET A 15 11.03 -18.85 1.67
CA MET A 15 9.65 -18.48 1.26
C MET A 15 9.06 -17.41 2.17
N ALA A 16 9.22 -17.55 3.49
CA ALA A 16 8.80 -16.55 4.47
C ALA A 16 9.51 -15.20 4.26
N GLN A 17 10.84 -15.21 4.06
CA GLN A 17 11.61 -13.99 3.77
C GLN A 17 11.15 -13.30 2.48
N SER A 18 10.88 -14.08 1.43
CA SER A 18 10.33 -13.57 0.17
C SER A 18 8.93 -12.98 0.33
N ALA A 19 8.07 -13.59 1.16
CA ALA A 19 6.76 -13.06 1.48
C ALA A 19 6.84 -11.73 2.26
N HIS A 20 7.73 -11.63 3.25
CA HIS A 20 7.97 -10.37 3.98
C HIS A 20 8.44 -9.25 3.05
N ARG A 21 9.39 -9.52 2.16
CA ARG A 21 9.87 -8.52 1.21
C ARG A 21 8.75 -8.03 0.28
N ARG A 22 7.89 -8.93 -0.19
CA ARG A 22 6.74 -8.57 -1.03
C ARG A 22 5.73 -7.73 -0.26
N ALA A 23 5.39 -8.09 0.97
CA ALA A 23 4.50 -7.30 1.82
C ALA A 23 5.05 -5.89 2.06
N ALA A 24 6.36 -5.77 2.35
CA ALA A 24 7.02 -4.47 2.53
C ALA A 24 6.95 -3.61 1.26
N LEU A 25 7.20 -4.17 0.07
CA LEU A 25 7.07 -3.43 -1.19
C LEU A 25 5.63 -2.95 -1.44
N ILE A 26 4.63 -3.78 -1.15
CA ILE A 26 3.22 -3.41 -1.28
C ILE A 26 2.87 -2.28 -0.30
N ARG A 27 3.38 -2.31 0.93
CA ARG A 27 3.19 -1.22 1.90
C ARG A 27 3.76 0.10 1.37
N VAL A 28 4.97 0.10 0.83
CA VAL A 28 5.58 1.30 0.24
C VAL A 28 4.72 1.86 -0.92
N GLN A 29 4.14 0.99 -1.75
CA GLN A 29 3.22 1.43 -2.81
C GLN A 29 1.93 2.03 -2.25
N ALA A 30 1.37 1.43 -1.20
CA ALA A 30 0.20 1.96 -0.50
C ALA A 30 0.48 3.33 0.15
N ASP A 31 1.64 3.48 0.81
CA ASP A 31 2.09 4.74 1.40
C ASP A 31 2.21 5.83 0.32
N ALA A 32 2.77 5.50 -0.85
CA ALA A 32 2.90 6.43 -1.96
C ALA A 32 1.54 6.87 -2.51
N LEU A 33 0.58 5.95 -2.66
CA LEU A 33 -0.79 6.29 -3.08
C LEU A 33 -1.52 7.13 -2.03
N MET A 34 -1.34 6.83 -0.75
CA MET A 34 -1.91 7.62 0.34
C MET A 34 -1.35 9.06 0.33
N ALA A 35 -0.03 9.20 0.19
CA ALA A 35 0.61 10.52 0.05
C ALA A 35 0.11 11.27 -1.19
N HIS A 36 -0.06 10.56 -2.32
CA HIS A 36 -0.65 11.13 -3.53
C HIS A 36 -2.09 11.60 -3.31
N SER A 37 -2.91 10.84 -2.57
CA SER A 37 -4.29 11.25 -2.22
C SER A 37 -4.33 12.58 -1.47
N PHE A 38 -3.40 12.82 -0.54
CA PHE A 38 -3.32 14.09 0.18
C PHE A 38 -2.94 15.25 -0.74
N MET A 39 -2.04 15.03 -1.69
CA MET A 39 -1.70 16.02 -2.70
C MET A 39 -2.93 16.36 -3.57
N LEU A 40 -3.69 15.37 -4.02
CA LEU A 40 -4.92 15.58 -4.80
C LEU A 40 -5.97 16.38 -4.02
N GLU A 41 -6.08 16.17 -2.70
CA GLU A 41 -6.94 16.99 -1.85
C GLU A 41 -6.52 18.46 -1.79
N THR A 42 -5.22 18.77 -1.94
CA THR A 42 -4.79 20.17 -2.02
C THR A 42 -5.30 20.84 -3.30
N TYR A 43 -5.32 20.14 -4.43
CA TYR A 43 -5.90 20.65 -5.68
C TYR A 43 -7.42 20.78 -5.58
N HIS A 44 -8.10 19.82 -4.94
CA HIS A 44 -9.52 19.95 -4.63
C HIS A 44 -9.81 21.26 -3.88
N ARG A 45 -9.05 21.53 -2.81
CA ARG A 45 -9.20 22.76 -2.00
C ARG A 45 -8.92 24.02 -2.81
N ALA A 46 -7.88 24.01 -3.65
CA ALA A 46 -7.55 25.12 -4.53
C ALA A 46 -8.68 25.42 -5.54
N CYS A 47 -9.21 24.38 -6.21
CA CYS A 47 -10.35 24.55 -7.13
C CYS A 47 -11.61 25.02 -6.39
N ARG A 48 -11.86 24.53 -5.17
CA ARG A 48 -12.99 24.99 -4.36
C ARG A 48 -12.87 26.46 -3.97
N ALA A 49 -11.66 26.93 -3.67
CA ALA A 49 -11.38 28.32 -3.33
C ALA A 49 -11.51 29.26 -4.54
N SER A 50 -11.28 28.76 -5.76
CA SER A 50 -11.43 29.50 -7.01
C SER A 50 -12.81 29.34 -7.66
N GLU A 51 -13.82 28.85 -6.92
CA GLU A 51 -15.18 28.57 -7.41
C GLU A 51 -15.26 27.61 -8.62
N ASN A 52 -14.19 26.86 -8.89
CA ASN A 52 -14.17 25.82 -9.91
C ASN A 52 -14.77 24.53 -9.36
N HIS A 53 -16.10 24.47 -9.29
CA HIS A 53 -16.83 23.33 -8.74
C HIS A 53 -16.56 22.02 -9.50
N TYR A 54 -16.45 22.07 -10.83
CA TYR A 54 -16.17 20.89 -11.65
C TYR A 54 -14.78 20.32 -11.36
N GLY A 55 -13.76 21.19 -11.31
CA GLY A 55 -12.39 20.81 -10.95
C GLY A 55 -12.34 20.25 -9.53
N ALA A 56 -13.01 20.90 -8.58
CA ALA A 56 -13.08 20.45 -7.20
C ALA A 56 -13.66 19.03 -7.10
N GLU A 57 -14.78 18.75 -7.76
CA GLU A 57 -15.39 17.43 -7.76
C GLU A 57 -14.48 16.36 -8.41
N SER A 58 -13.83 16.71 -9.51
CA SER A 58 -12.90 15.81 -10.20
C SER A 58 -11.71 15.44 -9.31
N TRP A 59 -11.07 16.42 -8.67
CA TRP A 59 -9.96 16.16 -7.75
C TRP A 59 -10.39 15.39 -6.51
N ARG A 60 -11.60 15.64 -6.00
CA ARG A 60 -12.16 14.88 -4.87
C ARG A 60 -12.30 13.39 -5.21
N LYS A 61 -12.82 13.07 -6.40
CA LYS A 61 -12.95 11.68 -6.87
C LYS A 61 -11.59 11.01 -7.02
N LEU A 62 -10.61 11.70 -7.62
CA LEU A 62 -9.25 11.16 -7.76
C LEU A 62 -8.59 10.90 -6.41
N ALA A 63 -8.72 11.83 -5.46
CA ALA A 63 -8.19 11.65 -4.10
C ALA A 63 -8.83 10.44 -3.40
N HIS A 64 -10.15 10.27 -3.57
CA HIS A 64 -10.87 9.12 -3.03
C HIS A 64 -10.37 7.80 -3.62
N HIS A 65 -10.26 7.69 -4.95
CA HIS A 65 -9.76 6.48 -5.60
C HIS A 65 -8.33 6.12 -5.19
N ALA A 66 -7.43 7.11 -5.12
CA ALA A 66 -6.06 6.86 -4.65
C ALA A 66 -6.03 6.30 -3.20
N ARG A 67 -6.95 6.77 -2.34
CA ARG A 67 -7.10 6.26 -0.97
C ARG A 67 -7.64 4.84 -0.95
N GLU A 68 -8.70 4.56 -1.72
CA GLU A 68 -9.28 3.22 -1.82
C GLU A 68 -8.23 2.20 -2.32
N GLU A 69 -7.45 2.55 -3.35
CA GLU A 69 -6.37 1.71 -3.85
C GLU A 69 -5.28 1.47 -2.79
N ALA A 70 -4.89 2.51 -2.04
CA ALA A 70 -3.95 2.35 -0.93
C ALA A 70 -4.47 1.39 0.15
N GLU A 71 -5.74 1.51 0.54
CA GLU A 71 -6.39 0.63 1.54
C GLU A 71 -6.44 -0.83 1.08
N LEU A 72 -6.73 -1.08 -0.20
CA LEU A 72 -6.68 -2.42 -0.79
C LEU A 72 -5.27 -3.00 -0.75
N LEU A 73 -4.24 -2.20 -1.03
CA LEU A 73 -2.86 -2.64 -0.94
C LEU A 73 -2.41 -2.92 0.49
N TYR A 74 -2.78 -2.09 1.47
CA TYR A 74 -2.52 -2.39 2.89
C TYR A 74 -3.19 -3.70 3.30
N THR A 75 -4.44 -3.91 2.90
CA THR A 75 -5.16 -5.16 3.17
C THR A 75 -4.41 -6.36 2.59
N ARG A 76 -3.94 -6.25 1.34
CA ARG A 76 -3.15 -7.30 0.68
C ARG A 76 -1.82 -7.56 1.41
N ALA A 77 -1.12 -6.52 1.85
CA ALA A 77 0.11 -6.67 2.63
C ALA A 77 -0.15 -7.39 3.96
N ASN A 78 -1.23 -7.02 4.67
CA ASN A 78 -1.63 -7.66 5.93
C ASN A 78 -1.96 -9.15 5.74
N ILE A 79 -2.66 -9.50 4.65
CA ILE A 79 -2.97 -10.89 4.30
C ILE A 79 -1.67 -11.67 4.01
N LEU A 80 -0.73 -11.09 3.27
CA LEU A 80 0.55 -11.75 2.99
C LEU A 80 1.36 -12.00 4.27
N GLU A 81 1.35 -11.06 5.21
CA GLU A 81 2.02 -11.21 6.50
C GLU A 81 1.33 -12.22 7.42
N SER A 82 0.00 -12.38 7.34
CA SER A 82 -0.72 -13.34 8.17
C SER A 82 -0.39 -14.80 7.82
N TYR A 83 -0.03 -15.08 6.56
CA TYR A 83 0.43 -16.41 6.13
C TYR A 83 1.88 -16.74 6.52
N ILE A 84 2.62 -15.80 7.11
CA ILE A 84 4.02 -16.02 7.53
C ILE A 84 4.11 -16.36 9.03
N LYS A 85 3.03 -16.13 9.80
CA LYS A 85 2.92 -16.51 11.21
C LYS A 85 2.65 -18.01 11.36
#